data_AF-A0A2T2SZX4-F1
#
_entry.id   AF-A0A2T2SZX4-F1
#
_cell.length_a   1.000
_cell.length_b   1.000
_cell.length_c   1.000
_cell.angle_alpha   90.00
_cell.angle_beta   90.00
_cell.angle_gamma   90.00
#
_symmetry.space_group_name_H-M   'P 1'
#
loop_
_entity.id
_entity.type
_entity.pdbx_description
1 polymer ?
#
loop_
_entity_poly.entity_id
_entity_poly.type
_entity_poly.pdbx_seq_one_letter_code
_entity_poly.pdbx_strand_id
1 'polypeptide(L)'
;DRGYLRHQKQWRSRVAAEAPCRVEQVEGDVVVPVETVTDKAEYAARTIRPKIHEHLERCLQLPDPAPVEAPSLDLDVEAGLSPLDDVEAVTDRLDLDRSVAPVSNLYPGGASEAEQILDRFLGEHLDGYDGNRNQIQTRAVSHMSKYLHFGQISPVWLARQVRSADGPDSDIESYIEELVVRRELAMNHVHFRPDTYDAYECLPEWARESLAEHADDEREHAYGRAELEQGETHDPYWNAAMKEMRETGYMHNYMRMYWGKKILEWSPNPQTAFDRTLHLNNKYFLDGRDPNSFANVAWIFGLHDRGWKERPVYGKVRYMSQGGLERKADPDAYVEKVDRLAADAQSP
;
A
#
# COMPACT_ATOMS: atom_id res chain seq x y z
N ASP A 1 4.02 -15.57 12.51
CA ASP A 1 3.36 -14.28 12.21
C ASP A 1 1.94 -14.53 11.68
N ARG A 2 1.10 -13.49 11.61
CA ARG A 2 -0.27 -13.58 11.08
C ARG A 2 -0.37 -12.81 9.78
N GLY A 3 -0.84 -13.47 8.74
CA GLY A 3 -1.18 -12.83 7.46
C GLY A 3 -2.68 -12.71 7.28
N TYR A 4 -3.10 -11.64 6.63
CA TYR A 4 -4.50 -11.23 6.51
C TYR A 4 -5.17 -11.67 5.21
N LEU A 5 -4.38 -11.88 4.15
CA LEU A 5 -4.89 -12.23 2.82
C LEU A 5 -5.39 -13.69 2.77
N ARG A 6 -6.26 -13.98 1.80
CA ARG A 6 -6.91 -15.29 1.65
C ARG A 6 -5.88 -16.44 1.60
N HIS A 7 -4.89 -16.32 0.72
CA HIS A 7 -3.85 -17.34 0.53
C HIS A 7 -2.94 -17.48 1.76
N GLN A 8 -2.61 -16.36 2.42
CA GLN A 8 -1.84 -16.34 3.66
C GLN A 8 -2.53 -17.08 4.80
N LYS A 9 -3.86 -16.94 4.93
CA LYS A 9 -4.68 -17.69 5.89
C LYS A 9 -4.70 -19.18 5.52
N GLN A 10 -4.91 -19.51 4.24
CA GLN A 10 -4.93 -20.91 3.76
C GLN A 10 -3.62 -21.65 4.06
N TRP A 11 -2.47 -21.03 3.80
CA TRP A 11 -1.15 -21.62 4.10
C TRP A 11 -0.99 -21.94 5.59
N ARG A 12 -1.38 -21.01 6.47
CA ARG A 12 -1.27 -21.21 7.91
C ARG A 12 -2.26 -22.25 8.44
N SER A 13 -3.49 -22.29 7.92
CA SER A 13 -4.45 -23.35 8.24
C SER A 13 -3.93 -24.73 7.82
N ARG A 14 -3.27 -24.82 6.67
CA ARG A 14 -2.64 -26.07 6.21
C ARG A 14 -1.53 -26.51 7.18
N VAL A 15 -0.62 -25.61 7.53
CA VAL A 15 0.45 -25.90 8.51
C VAL A 15 -0.15 -26.34 9.85
N ALA A 16 -1.18 -25.66 10.36
CA ALA A 16 -1.82 -26.01 11.62
C ALA A 16 -2.49 -27.40 11.59
N ALA A 17 -2.99 -27.84 10.43
CA ALA A 17 -3.61 -29.16 10.29
C ALA A 17 -2.58 -30.30 10.08
N GLU A 18 -1.45 -30.00 9.45
CA GLU A 18 -0.45 -31.00 9.05
C GLU A 18 0.72 -31.13 10.03
N ALA A 19 1.00 -30.10 10.84
CA ALA A 19 2.14 -30.10 11.75
C ALA A 19 2.00 -31.17 12.84
N PRO A 20 3.06 -31.94 13.14
CA PRO A 20 3.04 -32.96 14.20
C PRO A 20 3.14 -32.36 15.61
N CYS A 21 3.12 -31.03 15.74
CA CYS A 21 3.34 -30.29 16.97
C CYS A 21 2.37 -29.11 17.11
N ARG A 22 2.39 -28.44 18.26
CA ARG A 22 1.59 -27.23 18.50
C ARG A 22 2.02 -26.13 17.54
N VAL A 23 1.05 -25.56 16.84
CA VAL A 23 1.24 -24.37 16.01
C VAL A 23 0.64 -23.17 16.74
N GLU A 24 1.48 -22.16 17.00
CA GLU A 24 1.05 -20.88 17.56
C GLU A 24 1.17 -19.79 16.48
N GLN A 25 0.11 -19.01 16.32
CA GLN A 25 0.11 -17.84 15.46
C GLN A 25 0.15 -16.59 16.34
N VAL A 26 1.17 -15.75 16.13
CA VAL A 26 1.32 -14.46 16.80
C VAL A 26 1.10 -13.36 15.76
N GLU A 27 0.31 -12.36 16.13
CA GLU A 27 0.08 -11.15 15.32
C GLU A 27 1.31 -10.23 15.39
N GLY A 28 1.83 -9.86 14.22
CA GLY A 28 3.01 -9.00 14.09
C GLY A 28 2.89 -7.98 12.95
N ASP A 29 1.83 -8.05 12.14
CA ASP A 29 1.67 -7.23 10.94
C ASP A 29 0.97 -5.90 11.24
N VAL A 30 0.33 -5.77 12.41
CA VAL A 30 -0.42 -4.60 12.86
C VAL A 30 -0.01 -4.20 14.28
N VAL A 31 -0.25 -2.94 14.66
CA VAL A 31 -0.09 -2.46 16.03
C VAL A 31 -1.20 -3.04 16.90
N VAL A 32 -2.45 -2.91 16.47
CA VAL A 32 -3.60 -3.44 17.22
C VAL A 32 -4.22 -4.61 16.45
N PRO A 33 -4.24 -5.85 17.01
CA PRO A 33 -4.84 -6.99 16.33
C PRO A 33 -6.30 -6.74 15.93
N VAL A 34 -6.65 -6.99 14.66
CA VAL A 34 -7.96 -6.62 14.08
C VAL A 34 -9.14 -7.16 14.89
N GLU A 35 -9.06 -8.39 15.38
CA GLU A 35 -10.12 -9.04 16.17
C GLU A 35 -10.24 -8.48 17.60
N THR A 36 -9.21 -7.80 18.10
CA THR A 36 -9.30 -7.06 19.37
C THR A 36 -10.08 -5.76 19.17
N VAL A 37 -9.95 -5.14 18.00
CA VAL A 37 -10.61 -3.86 17.67
C VAL A 37 -12.10 -4.06 17.41
N THR A 38 -12.49 -5.09 16.64
CA THR A 38 -13.88 -5.26 16.19
C THR A 38 -14.14 -6.66 15.64
N ASP A 39 -15.41 -7.06 15.55
CA ASP A 39 -15.91 -8.35 15.05
C ASP A 39 -16.52 -8.28 13.64
N LYS A 40 -16.34 -7.13 12.96
CA LYS A 40 -16.93 -6.86 11.65
C LYS A 40 -16.07 -5.90 10.81
N ALA A 41 -16.36 -5.89 9.50
CA ALA A 41 -15.82 -4.88 8.59
C ALA A 41 -16.31 -3.48 8.98
N GLU A 42 -15.38 -2.56 9.22
CA GLU A 42 -15.66 -1.15 9.45
C GLU A 42 -15.75 -0.40 8.13
N TYR A 43 -16.71 0.50 8.00
CA TYR A 43 -16.97 1.17 6.72
C TYR A 43 -16.19 2.48 6.55
N ALA A 44 -15.52 3.01 7.59
CA ALA A 44 -14.77 4.24 7.51
C ALA A 44 -13.73 4.38 8.63
N ALA A 45 -12.67 5.16 8.38
CA ALA A 45 -11.66 5.48 9.40
C ALA A 45 -12.28 6.04 10.70
N ARG A 46 -13.32 6.88 10.59
CA ARG A 46 -14.00 7.45 11.76
C ARG A 46 -14.66 6.44 12.70
N THR A 47 -14.96 5.23 12.23
CA THR A 47 -15.63 4.21 13.05
C THR A 47 -14.65 3.22 13.68
N ILE A 48 -13.54 2.92 12.99
CA ILE A 48 -12.48 2.06 13.54
C ILE A 48 -11.52 2.83 14.46
N ARG A 49 -11.25 4.12 14.18
CA ARG A 49 -10.32 4.97 14.94
C ARG A 49 -10.51 4.89 16.45
N PRO A 50 -11.68 5.21 17.04
CA PRO A 50 -11.83 5.19 18.50
C PRO A 50 -11.57 3.81 19.11
N LYS A 51 -11.89 2.73 18.39
CA LYS A 51 -11.67 1.34 18.82
C LYS A 51 -10.19 0.96 18.81
N ILE A 52 -9.43 1.45 17.83
CA ILE A 52 -7.96 1.30 17.80
C ILE A 52 -7.35 2.05 18.98
N HIS A 53 -7.74 3.31 19.21
CA HIS A 53 -7.17 4.14 20.28
C HIS A 53 -7.41 3.57 21.69
N GLU A 54 -8.50 2.84 21.91
CA GLU A 54 -8.76 2.14 23.18
C GLU A 54 -7.64 1.16 23.56
N HIS A 55 -6.96 0.57 22.58
CA HIS A 55 -5.93 -0.44 22.79
C HIS A 55 -4.52 0.03 22.43
N LEU A 56 -4.39 1.18 21.76
CA LEU A 56 -3.15 1.65 21.17
C LEU A 56 -2.00 1.71 22.18
N GLU A 57 -2.20 2.36 23.33
CA GLU A 57 -1.14 2.52 24.33
C GLU A 57 -0.62 1.18 24.88
N ARG A 58 -1.51 0.21 25.09
CA ARG A 58 -1.14 -1.14 25.54
C ARG A 58 -0.36 -1.88 24.45
N CYS A 59 -0.79 -1.76 23.20
CA CYS A 59 -0.17 -2.44 22.06
C CYS A 59 1.17 -1.83 21.62
N LEU A 60 1.46 -0.59 22.01
CA LEU A 60 2.75 0.05 21.79
C LEU A 60 3.82 -0.32 22.81
N GLN A 61 3.49 -1.14 23.82
CA GLN A 61 4.48 -1.63 24.79
C GLN A 61 5.17 -2.87 24.23
N LEU A 62 6.45 -2.73 23.87
CA LEU A 62 7.30 -3.87 23.51
C LEU A 62 8.02 -4.40 24.76
N PRO A 63 8.15 -5.73 24.92
CA PRO A 63 8.99 -6.30 25.97
C PRO A 63 10.47 -5.98 25.71
N ASP A 64 11.27 -6.00 26.76
CA ASP A 64 12.72 -5.88 26.63
C ASP A 64 13.29 -7.07 25.84
N PRO A 65 14.32 -6.86 24.99
CA PRO A 65 15.01 -7.95 24.32
C PRO A 65 15.54 -8.98 25.34
N ALA A 66 15.22 -10.25 25.12
CA ALA A 66 15.73 -11.35 25.92
C ALA A 66 16.94 -12.00 25.25
N PRO A 67 17.97 -12.43 26.01
CA PRO A 67 19.07 -13.19 25.44
C PRO A 67 18.58 -14.54 24.90
N VAL A 68 19.13 -14.97 23.77
CA VAL A 68 18.84 -16.29 23.20
C VAL A 68 19.64 -17.34 23.98
N GLU A 69 18.95 -18.17 24.75
CA GLU A 69 19.59 -19.20 25.59
C GLU A 69 20.18 -20.36 24.79
N ALA A 70 19.53 -20.73 23.68
CA ALA A 70 19.94 -21.82 22.80
C ALA A 70 19.98 -21.31 21.35
N PRO A 71 21.16 -20.94 20.82
CA PRO A 71 21.28 -20.41 19.47
C PRO A 71 20.99 -21.49 18.42
N SER A 72 20.28 -21.12 17.36
CA SER A 72 19.96 -22.00 16.23
C SER A 72 20.99 -21.93 15.09
N LEU A 73 22.05 -21.14 15.22
CA LEU A 73 23.02 -20.88 14.14
C LEU A 73 23.83 -22.11 13.74
N ASP A 74 24.04 -23.04 14.67
CA ASP A 74 24.79 -24.28 14.46
C ASP A 74 23.87 -25.48 14.16
N LEU A 75 22.57 -25.27 13.96
CA LEU A 75 21.66 -26.36 13.59
C LEU A 75 21.96 -26.82 12.18
N ASP A 76 22.23 -28.12 12.03
CA ASP A 76 22.35 -28.77 10.74
C ASP A 76 20.96 -28.90 10.11
N VAL A 77 20.67 -28.04 9.13
CA VAL A 77 19.41 -28.06 8.38
C VAL A 77 19.67 -28.83 7.09
N GLU A 78 19.02 -29.99 6.92
CA GLU A 78 19.25 -30.89 5.76
C GLU A 78 19.27 -30.14 4.41
N ALA A 79 20.19 -30.58 3.54
CA ALA A 79 20.41 -30.05 2.20
C ALA A 79 19.12 -30.01 1.37
N GLY A 80 18.66 -28.79 1.06
CA GLY A 80 17.44 -28.53 0.29
C GLY A 80 16.91 -27.12 0.54
N LEU A 81 17.12 -26.61 1.75
CA LEU A 81 17.18 -25.19 2.04
C LEU A 81 18.61 -24.74 1.72
N SER A 82 18.91 -24.55 0.42
CA SER A 82 20.13 -23.81 0.06
C SER A 82 20.13 -22.53 0.89
N PRO A 83 21.24 -22.18 1.56
CA PRO A 83 21.29 -20.86 2.18
C PRO A 83 20.94 -19.83 1.11
N LEU A 84 20.20 -18.79 1.50
CA LEU A 84 19.81 -17.67 0.65
C LEU A 84 21.02 -16.86 0.13
N ASP A 85 22.22 -17.43 0.24
CA ASP A 85 23.49 -16.93 -0.28
C ASP A 85 23.46 -16.72 -1.80
N ASP A 86 22.61 -17.46 -2.51
CA ASP A 86 22.34 -17.27 -3.94
C ASP A 86 20.82 -17.15 -4.20
N VAL A 87 20.32 -15.93 -4.05
CA VAL A 87 18.91 -15.59 -4.32
C VAL A 87 18.56 -15.81 -5.78
N GLU A 88 19.49 -15.55 -6.71
CA GLU A 88 19.23 -15.69 -8.16
C GLU A 88 18.94 -17.15 -8.50
N ALA A 89 19.77 -18.08 -8.03
CA ALA A 89 19.56 -19.52 -8.22
C ALA A 89 18.24 -20.05 -7.64
N VAL A 90 17.72 -19.42 -6.57
CA VAL A 90 16.39 -19.73 -6.04
C VAL A 90 15.31 -19.20 -6.97
N THR A 91 15.41 -17.94 -7.40
CA THR A 91 14.41 -17.32 -8.29
C THR A 91 14.38 -17.92 -9.69
N ASP A 92 15.48 -18.49 -10.19
CA ASP A 92 15.57 -19.20 -11.47
C ASP A 92 14.77 -20.51 -11.49
N ARG A 93 14.41 -21.04 -10.32
CA ARG A 93 13.58 -22.24 -10.19
C ARG A 93 12.08 -21.93 -10.18
N LEU A 94 11.72 -20.64 -10.14
CA LEU A 94 10.34 -20.18 -10.06
C LEU A 94 9.87 -19.67 -11.43
N ASP A 95 8.60 -19.93 -11.75
CA ASP A 95 7.94 -19.37 -12.94
C ASP A 95 7.55 -17.91 -12.66
N LEU A 96 8.50 -16.99 -12.85
CA LEU A 96 8.35 -15.56 -12.55
C LEU A 96 8.28 -14.73 -13.83
N ASP A 97 7.39 -13.74 -13.85
CA ASP A 97 7.43 -12.66 -14.84
C ASP A 97 8.68 -11.80 -14.62
N ARG A 98 9.65 -11.93 -15.52
CA ARG A 98 10.94 -11.19 -15.50
C ARG A 98 10.87 -9.88 -16.31
N SER A 99 9.70 -9.47 -16.79
CA SER A 99 9.53 -8.21 -17.54
C SER A 99 9.61 -6.97 -16.64
N VAL A 100 9.45 -7.13 -15.33
CA VAL A 100 9.61 -6.06 -14.33
C VAL A 100 11.01 -6.17 -13.73
N ALA A 101 11.84 -5.17 -13.98
CA ALA A 101 13.20 -5.13 -13.48
C ALA A 101 13.25 -4.85 -11.96
N PRO A 102 14.25 -5.37 -11.24
CA PRO A 102 14.48 -5.01 -9.85
C PRO A 102 14.87 -3.53 -9.74
N VAL A 103 14.48 -2.89 -8.65
CA VAL A 103 14.75 -1.46 -8.36
C VAL A 103 15.64 -1.30 -7.12
N SER A 104 16.50 -2.29 -6.86
CA SER A 104 17.38 -2.35 -5.69
C SER A 104 18.36 -1.17 -5.61
N ASN A 105 18.68 -0.54 -6.74
CA ASN A 105 19.52 0.66 -6.80
C ASN A 105 18.84 1.88 -6.17
N LEU A 106 17.50 1.95 -6.21
CA LEU A 106 16.73 3.02 -5.59
C LEU A 106 16.33 2.69 -4.15
N TYR A 107 15.93 1.45 -3.92
CA TYR A 107 15.38 1.00 -2.64
C TYR A 107 16.02 -0.33 -2.23
N PRO A 108 17.21 -0.28 -1.58
CA PRO A 108 17.76 -1.46 -0.94
C PRO A 108 16.77 -1.99 0.11
N GLY A 109 16.64 -3.32 0.19
CA GLY A 109 15.81 -3.98 1.20
C GLY A 109 16.54 -4.13 2.53
N GLY A 110 15.77 -4.36 3.59
CA GLY A 110 16.28 -4.74 4.91
C GLY A 110 15.96 -3.72 6.00
N ALA A 111 15.99 -4.20 7.26
CA ALA A 111 15.64 -3.40 8.43
C ALA A 111 16.55 -2.17 8.59
N SER A 112 17.88 -2.34 8.44
CA SER A 112 18.84 -1.24 8.59
C SER A 112 18.67 -0.13 7.54
N GLU A 113 18.19 -0.44 6.34
CA GLU A 113 17.86 0.58 5.34
C GLU A 113 16.57 1.30 5.71
N ALA A 114 15.55 0.56 6.15
CA ALA A 114 14.29 1.14 6.63
C ALA A 114 14.51 2.11 7.79
N GLU A 115 15.37 1.76 8.75
CA GLU A 115 15.75 2.59 9.89
C GLU A 115 16.46 3.87 9.43
N GLN A 116 17.44 3.79 8.52
CA GLN A 116 18.13 4.97 7.98
C GLN A 116 17.20 5.93 7.23
N ILE A 117 16.26 5.40 6.45
CA ILE A 117 15.26 6.21 5.75
C ILE A 117 14.32 6.87 6.75
N LEU A 118 13.91 6.16 7.80
CA LEU A 118 13.11 6.73 8.87
C LEU A 118 13.84 7.86 9.59
N ASP A 119 15.10 7.65 10.00
CA ASP A 119 15.89 8.67 10.70
C ASP A 119 15.99 9.96 9.89
N ARG A 120 16.21 9.84 8.57
CA ARG A 120 16.19 11.00 7.66
C ARG A 120 14.81 11.65 7.61
N PHE A 121 13.74 10.88 7.51
CA PHE A 121 12.38 11.42 7.52
C PHE A 121 12.08 12.16 8.82
N LEU A 122 12.44 11.60 9.98
CA LEU A 122 12.23 12.23 11.29
C LEU A 122 13.04 13.52 11.41
N GLY A 123 14.29 13.55 10.95
CA GLY A 123 15.16 14.72 11.04
C GLY A 123 14.86 15.83 10.03
N GLU A 124 14.31 15.51 8.85
CA GLU A 124 14.19 16.46 7.74
C GLU A 124 12.75 16.75 7.29
N HIS A 125 11.78 15.87 7.58
CA HIS A 125 10.48 15.86 6.92
C HIS A 125 9.27 15.65 7.84
N LEU A 126 9.48 15.24 9.11
CA LEU A 126 8.38 15.10 10.06
C LEU A 126 7.75 16.46 10.39
N ASP A 127 8.56 17.49 10.64
CA ASP A 127 8.05 18.87 10.83
C ASP A 127 7.43 19.38 9.52
N GLY A 128 6.13 19.68 9.58
CA GLY A 128 5.31 20.07 8.43
C GLY A 128 4.80 18.89 7.60
N TYR A 129 4.91 17.64 8.07
CA TYR A 129 4.41 16.45 7.36
C TYR A 129 2.93 16.56 7.00
N ASP A 130 2.03 16.99 7.90
CA ASP A 130 0.59 17.03 7.63
C ASP A 130 0.25 17.99 6.49
N GLY A 131 0.95 19.13 6.42
CA GLY A 131 0.81 20.12 5.35
C GLY A 131 1.45 19.66 4.03
N ASN A 132 2.55 18.91 4.08
CA ASN A 132 3.37 18.60 2.91
C ASN A 132 3.17 17.20 2.32
N ARG A 133 2.53 16.25 3.02
CA ARG A 133 2.33 14.86 2.55
C ARG A 133 1.54 14.71 1.25
N ASN A 134 0.88 15.77 0.80
CA ASN A 134 0.18 15.83 -0.49
C ASN A 134 0.96 16.59 -1.58
N GLN A 135 2.15 17.11 -1.28
CA GLN A 135 3.01 17.84 -2.20
C GLN A 135 3.87 16.86 -3.01
N ILE A 136 3.32 16.41 -4.15
CA ILE A 136 3.84 15.32 -4.99
C ILE A 136 5.29 15.52 -5.45
N GLN A 137 5.71 16.77 -5.65
CA GLN A 137 7.04 17.17 -6.08
C GLN A 137 8.10 17.08 -4.97
N THR A 138 7.67 16.97 -3.71
CA THR A 138 8.57 16.96 -2.55
C THR A 138 8.98 15.54 -2.14
N ARG A 139 9.84 15.47 -1.12
CA ARG A 139 10.26 14.23 -0.44
C ARG A 139 9.63 14.07 0.95
N ALA A 140 8.56 14.81 1.24
CA ALA A 140 7.92 14.87 2.56
C ALA A 140 7.07 13.64 2.91
N VAL A 141 7.54 12.43 2.57
CA VAL A 141 6.91 11.14 2.87
C VAL A 141 7.97 10.16 3.34
N SER A 142 7.61 9.23 4.22
CA SER A 142 8.59 8.34 4.86
C SER A 142 9.06 7.17 3.99
N HIS A 143 8.40 6.89 2.87
CA HIS A 143 8.66 5.72 2.01
C HIS A 143 8.57 4.34 2.71
N MET A 144 8.05 4.28 3.95
CA MET A 144 8.00 3.06 4.78
C MET A 144 7.10 1.96 4.26
N SER A 145 6.16 2.26 3.34
CA SER A 145 5.21 1.27 2.83
C SER A 145 5.88 0.02 2.25
N LYS A 146 7.02 0.20 1.56
CA LYS A 146 7.79 -0.90 0.95
C LYS A 146 8.38 -1.84 1.99
N TYR A 147 8.92 -1.28 3.07
CA TYR A 147 9.54 -2.03 4.16
C TYR A 147 8.49 -2.69 5.06
N LEU A 148 7.38 -1.99 5.32
CA LEU A 148 6.23 -2.53 6.05
C LEU A 148 5.57 -3.70 5.31
N HIS A 149 5.48 -3.64 3.98
CA HIS A 149 4.90 -4.70 3.17
C HIS A 149 5.67 -6.03 3.31
N PHE A 150 7.00 -5.97 3.28
CA PHE A 150 7.85 -7.15 3.41
C PHE A 150 8.20 -7.52 4.87
N GLY A 151 7.61 -6.85 5.86
CA GLY A 151 7.90 -7.09 7.27
C GLY A 151 9.34 -6.77 7.68
N GLN A 152 10.04 -5.93 6.91
CA GLN A 152 11.42 -5.52 7.18
C GLN A 152 11.50 -4.52 8.33
N ILE A 153 10.40 -3.86 8.66
CA ILE A 153 10.28 -2.96 9.81
C ILE A 153 8.96 -3.20 10.54
N SER A 154 8.99 -3.17 11.88
CA SER A 154 7.80 -3.37 12.70
C SER A 154 6.93 -2.10 12.72
N PRO A 155 5.60 -2.20 12.52
CA PRO A 155 4.70 -1.05 12.65
C PRO A 155 4.63 -0.54 14.10
N VAL A 156 4.80 -1.43 15.09
CA VAL A 156 4.84 -1.06 16.51
C VAL A 156 6.10 -0.25 16.81
N TRP A 157 7.26 -0.74 16.35
CA TRP A 157 8.52 -0.01 16.51
C TRP A 157 8.46 1.36 15.82
N LEU A 158 7.98 1.40 14.58
CA LEU A 158 7.86 2.63 13.79
C LEU A 158 6.95 3.65 14.48
N ALA A 159 5.79 3.23 14.98
CA ALA A 159 4.87 4.11 15.73
C ALA A 159 5.53 4.67 17.00
N ARG A 160 6.34 3.88 17.71
CA ARG A 160 7.08 4.35 18.89
C ARG A 160 8.16 5.37 18.54
N GLN A 161 8.92 5.15 17.47
CA GLN A 161 9.95 6.09 17.04
C GLN A 161 9.33 7.44 16.67
N VAL A 162 8.27 7.44 15.86
CA VAL A 162 7.60 8.67 15.44
C VAL A 162 6.98 9.41 16.62
N ARG A 163 6.38 8.71 17.59
CA ARG A 163 5.84 9.33 18.81
C ARG A 163 6.91 9.90 19.75
N SER A 164 8.14 9.42 19.64
CA SER A 164 9.26 9.87 20.47
C SER A 164 10.15 10.90 19.76
N ALA A 165 9.85 11.20 18.49
CA ALA A 165 10.61 12.14 17.69
C ALA A 165 10.28 13.59 18.06
N ASP A 166 11.23 14.48 17.82
CA ASP A 166 11.01 15.92 17.93
C ASP A 166 10.19 16.40 16.73
N GLY A 167 9.06 17.07 16.98
CA GLY A 167 8.21 17.64 15.93
C GLY A 167 6.87 18.11 16.48
N PRO A 168 6.06 18.83 15.69
CA PRO A 168 4.72 19.23 16.09
C PRO A 168 3.81 18.02 16.34
N ASP A 169 3.03 18.03 17.43
CA ASP A 169 2.09 16.95 17.76
C ASP A 169 1.13 16.64 16.60
N SER A 170 0.70 17.65 15.84
CA SER A 170 -0.16 17.49 14.68
C SER A 170 0.46 16.63 13.57
N ASP A 171 1.77 16.74 13.36
CA ASP A 171 2.48 15.97 12.34
C ASP A 171 2.67 14.52 12.79
N ILE A 172 3.02 14.31 14.07
CA ILE A 172 3.09 13.00 14.72
C ILE A 172 1.73 12.29 14.64
N GLU A 173 0.66 12.96 15.05
CA GLU A 173 -0.71 12.41 15.00
C GLU A 173 -1.15 12.10 13.57
N SER A 174 -0.82 12.96 12.60
CA SER A 174 -1.10 12.72 11.19
C SER A 174 -0.37 11.49 10.67
N TYR A 175 0.88 11.28 11.07
CA TYR A 175 1.63 10.07 10.71
C TYR A 175 1.03 8.81 11.35
N ILE A 176 0.66 8.87 12.63
CA ILE A 176 0.04 7.75 13.35
C ILE A 176 -1.35 7.40 12.78
N GLU A 177 -2.15 8.38 12.36
CA GLU A 177 -3.41 8.13 11.65
C GLU A 177 -3.18 7.31 10.37
N GLU A 178 -2.18 7.65 9.55
CA GLU A 178 -1.89 6.90 8.32
C GLU A 178 -1.30 5.52 8.62
N LEU A 179 -0.31 5.44 9.52
CA LEU A 179 0.40 4.21 9.86
C LEU A 179 -0.49 3.18 10.56
N VAL A 180 -1.38 3.62 11.45
CA VAL A 180 -2.17 2.73 12.30
C VAL A 180 -3.61 2.70 11.83
N VAL A 181 -4.32 3.83 11.85
CA VAL A 181 -5.77 3.83 11.59
C VAL A 181 -6.09 3.48 10.13
N ARG A 182 -5.44 4.14 9.16
CA ARG A 182 -5.70 3.90 7.73
C ARG A 182 -5.18 2.55 7.29
N ARG A 183 -3.95 2.22 7.71
CA ARG A 183 -3.35 0.92 7.41
C ARG A 183 -4.19 -0.23 7.96
N GLU A 184 -4.50 -0.23 9.26
CA GLU A 184 -5.22 -1.35 9.88
C GLU A 184 -6.70 -1.43 9.48
N LEU A 185 -7.29 -0.32 9.00
CA LEU A 185 -8.60 -0.38 8.32
C LEU A 185 -8.54 -1.25 7.05
N ALA A 186 -7.42 -1.24 6.33
CA ALA A 186 -7.23 -2.11 5.17
C ALA A 186 -7.11 -3.58 5.60
N MET A 187 -6.38 -3.88 6.68
CA MET A 187 -6.34 -5.22 7.27
C MET A 187 -7.71 -5.68 7.76
N ASN A 188 -8.48 -4.80 8.40
CA ASN A 188 -9.87 -5.05 8.78
C ASN A 188 -10.73 -5.44 7.57
N HIS A 189 -10.64 -4.67 6.48
CA HIS A 189 -11.41 -4.93 5.27
C HIS A 189 -11.13 -6.33 4.71
N VAL A 190 -9.87 -6.66 4.44
CA VAL A 190 -9.53 -7.98 3.86
C VAL A 190 -9.82 -9.12 4.84
N HIS A 191 -9.72 -8.88 6.16
CA HIS A 191 -10.02 -9.88 7.17
C HIS A 191 -11.49 -10.31 7.12
N PHE A 192 -12.41 -9.35 7.05
CA PHE A 192 -13.86 -9.54 7.08
C PHE A 192 -14.52 -9.66 5.70
N ARG A 193 -13.73 -9.61 4.62
CA ARG A 193 -14.14 -9.84 3.22
C ARG A 193 -13.19 -10.79 2.50
N PRO A 194 -12.83 -11.95 3.09
CA PRO A 194 -11.76 -12.81 2.57
C PRO A 194 -11.99 -13.25 1.12
N ASP A 195 -13.25 -13.44 0.73
CA ASP A 195 -13.62 -14.00 -0.59
C ASP A 195 -13.75 -12.96 -1.69
N THR A 196 -13.85 -11.66 -1.34
CA THR A 196 -14.18 -10.61 -2.31
C THR A 196 -13.28 -9.39 -2.27
N TYR A 197 -12.36 -9.24 -1.29
CA TYR A 197 -11.55 -8.02 -1.13
C TYR A 197 -10.74 -7.61 -2.38
N ASP A 198 -10.48 -8.54 -3.28
CA ASP A 198 -9.73 -8.38 -4.53
C ASP A 198 -10.61 -8.35 -5.78
N ALA A 199 -11.93 -8.19 -5.61
CA ALA A 199 -12.91 -8.14 -6.69
C ALA A 199 -13.83 -6.91 -6.55
N TYR A 200 -14.45 -6.48 -7.66
CA TYR A 200 -15.33 -5.30 -7.70
C TYR A 200 -16.50 -5.39 -6.71
N GLU A 201 -16.93 -6.61 -6.36
CA GLU A 201 -17.99 -6.90 -5.40
C GLU A 201 -17.66 -6.47 -3.96
N CYS A 202 -16.38 -6.18 -3.63
CA CYS A 202 -16.02 -5.64 -2.32
C CYS A 202 -16.59 -4.23 -2.06
N LEU A 203 -16.98 -3.53 -3.11
CA LEU A 203 -17.41 -2.14 -3.03
C LEU A 203 -18.76 -2.01 -2.31
N PRO A 204 -18.93 -0.93 -1.52
CA PRO A 204 -20.20 -0.67 -0.86
C PRO A 204 -21.32 -0.50 -1.90
N GLU A 205 -22.52 -0.93 -1.53
CA GLU A 205 -23.70 -0.94 -2.41
C GLU A 205 -23.95 0.41 -3.09
N TRP A 206 -23.92 1.51 -2.33
CA TRP A 206 -24.12 2.86 -2.86
C TRP A 206 -23.16 3.22 -4.01
N ALA A 207 -21.91 2.72 -3.95
CA ALA A 207 -20.91 3.01 -4.95
C ALA A 207 -21.13 2.15 -6.19
N ARG A 208 -21.46 0.85 -6.01
CA ARG A 208 -21.78 -0.05 -7.13
C ARG A 208 -23.03 0.40 -7.88
N GLU A 209 -24.08 0.81 -7.18
CA GLU A 209 -25.31 1.35 -7.78
C GLU A 209 -25.00 2.63 -8.57
N SER A 210 -24.33 3.59 -7.94
CA SER A 210 -24.03 4.85 -8.62
C SER A 210 -23.10 4.68 -9.82
N LEU A 211 -22.13 3.78 -9.76
CA LEU A 211 -21.26 3.48 -10.91
C LEU A 211 -22.02 2.73 -12.01
N ALA A 212 -22.99 1.87 -11.66
CA ALA A 212 -23.82 1.16 -12.62
C ALA A 212 -24.77 2.09 -13.38
N GLU A 213 -25.34 3.10 -12.71
CA GLU A 213 -26.19 4.12 -13.34
C GLU A 213 -25.46 4.90 -14.45
N HIS A 214 -24.13 5.03 -14.33
CA HIS A 214 -23.26 5.75 -15.26
C HIS A 214 -22.41 4.81 -16.14
N ALA A 215 -22.71 3.50 -16.15
CA ALA A 215 -21.94 2.50 -16.89
C ALA A 215 -22.09 2.59 -18.41
N ASP A 216 -23.00 3.42 -18.93
CA ASP A 216 -23.21 3.66 -20.37
C ASP A 216 -22.88 5.09 -20.81
N ASP A 217 -22.42 5.95 -19.89
CA ASP A 217 -22.06 7.34 -20.21
C ASP A 217 -20.96 7.42 -21.28
N GLU A 218 -20.99 8.43 -22.14
CA GLU A 218 -19.92 8.62 -23.13
C GLU A 218 -18.57 8.92 -22.44
N ARG A 219 -17.49 8.33 -22.95
CA ARG A 219 -16.13 8.53 -22.44
C ARG A 219 -15.38 9.37 -23.45
N GLU A 220 -14.89 10.52 -23.00
CA GLU A 220 -14.08 11.41 -23.83
C GLU A 220 -12.82 10.71 -24.37
N HIS A 221 -12.21 9.86 -23.54
CA HIS A 221 -11.08 9.00 -23.90
C HIS A 221 -11.33 7.57 -23.44
N ALA A 222 -10.89 6.60 -24.24
CA ALA A 222 -10.94 5.18 -23.88
C ALA A 222 -9.63 4.50 -24.26
N TYR A 223 -8.84 4.12 -23.25
CA TYR A 223 -7.54 3.49 -23.45
C TYR A 223 -7.60 1.98 -23.20
N GLY A 224 -6.83 1.22 -23.95
CA GLY A 224 -6.51 -0.17 -23.66
C GLY A 224 -5.58 -0.31 -22.45
N ARG A 225 -5.52 -1.53 -21.87
CA ARG A 225 -4.59 -1.80 -20.76
C ARG A 225 -3.13 -1.55 -21.14
N ALA A 226 -2.73 -1.90 -22.37
CA ALA A 226 -1.36 -1.72 -22.84
C ALA A 226 -0.98 -0.22 -22.96
N GLU A 227 -1.86 0.62 -23.50
CA GLU A 227 -1.65 2.07 -23.59
C GLU A 227 -1.55 2.70 -22.19
N LEU A 228 -2.43 2.29 -21.27
CA LEU A 228 -2.36 2.70 -19.86
C LEU A 228 -1.04 2.25 -19.22
N GLU A 229 -0.66 0.99 -19.39
CA GLU A 229 0.57 0.43 -18.84
C GLU A 229 1.82 1.16 -19.36
N GLN A 230 1.84 1.55 -20.64
CA GLN A 230 2.96 2.29 -21.22
C GLN A 230 2.96 3.79 -20.90
N GLY A 231 1.89 4.32 -20.31
CA GLY A 231 1.78 5.77 -20.07
C GLY A 231 1.57 6.54 -21.38
N GLU A 232 0.76 6.00 -22.30
CA GLU A 232 0.48 6.59 -23.61
C GLU A 232 -0.90 7.26 -23.64
N THR A 233 -1.14 8.15 -22.67
CA THR A 233 -2.39 8.93 -22.59
C THR A 233 -2.18 10.38 -22.99
N HIS A 234 -3.27 11.13 -23.14
CA HIS A 234 -3.24 12.57 -23.38
C HIS A 234 -2.76 13.38 -22.15
N ASP A 235 -2.80 12.79 -20.95
CA ASP A 235 -2.49 13.47 -19.70
C ASP A 235 -1.02 13.21 -19.31
N PRO A 236 -0.13 14.22 -19.41
CA PRO A 236 1.29 14.05 -19.10
C PRO A 236 1.55 13.72 -17.63
N TYR A 237 0.69 14.17 -16.72
CA TYR A 237 0.85 13.92 -15.28
C TYR A 237 0.45 12.51 -14.90
N TRP A 238 -0.58 11.97 -15.57
CA TRP A 238 -0.94 10.55 -15.45
C TRP A 238 0.17 9.65 -16.01
N ASN A 239 0.72 10.01 -17.17
CA ASN A 239 1.83 9.28 -17.79
C ASN A 239 3.07 9.29 -16.89
N ALA A 240 3.40 10.43 -16.26
CA ALA A 240 4.48 10.53 -15.27
C ALA A 240 4.21 9.66 -14.02
N ALA A 241 2.96 9.58 -13.54
CA ALA A 241 2.62 8.67 -12.45
C ALA A 241 2.86 7.21 -12.83
N MET A 242 2.39 6.77 -14.01
CA MET A 242 2.69 5.42 -14.49
C MET A 242 4.19 5.16 -14.64
N LYS A 243 4.94 6.13 -15.13
CA LYS A 243 6.40 6.04 -15.24
C LYS A 243 7.06 5.90 -13.87
N GLU A 244 6.66 6.69 -12.86
CA GLU A 244 7.19 6.56 -11.48
C GLU A 244 6.99 5.12 -10.98
N MET A 245 5.77 4.60 -11.12
CA MET A 245 5.44 3.24 -10.66
C MET A 245 6.24 2.17 -11.39
N ARG A 246 6.36 2.26 -12.72
CA ARG A 246 7.07 1.27 -13.53
C ARG A 246 8.57 1.24 -13.29
N GLU A 247 9.18 2.41 -13.22
CA GLU A 247 10.64 2.54 -13.18
C GLU A 247 11.17 2.50 -11.74
N THR A 248 10.34 2.80 -10.73
CA THR A 248 10.78 2.87 -9.32
C THR A 248 10.09 1.88 -8.40
N GLY A 249 9.02 1.21 -8.86
CA GLY A 249 8.17 0.36 -8.02
C GLY A 249 7.41 1.12 -6.93
N TYR A 250 7.30 2.46 -7.06
CA TYR A 250 6.62 3.34 -6.14
C TYR A 250 5.86 4.45 -6.88
N MET A 251 4.79 4.96 -6.27
CA MET A 251 4.08 6.14 -6.73
C MET A 251 3.64 6.96 -5.53
N HIS A 252 3.79 8.28 -5.59
CA HIS A 252 3.34 9.16 -4.52
C HIS A 252 1.85 8.95 -4.20
N ASN A 253 1.46 8.91 -2.92
CA ASN A 253 0.10 8.53 -2.50
C ASN A 253 -1.01 9.40 -3.15
N TYR A 254 -0.80 10.72 -3.20
CA TYR A 254 -1.74 11.61 -3.90
C TYR A 254 -1.90 11.27 -5.38
N MET A 255 -0.80 10.89 -6.04
CA MET A 255 -0.82 10.46 -7.43
C MET A 255 -1.47 9.10 -7.61
N ARG A 256 -1.38 8.16 -6.66
CA ARG A 256 -2.14 6.89 -6.71
C ARG A 256 -3.65 7.13 -6.79
N MET A 257 -4.15 8.09 -6.01
CA MET A 257 -5.55 8.48 -6.05
C MET A 257 -5.93 9.10 -7.41
N TYR A 258 -5.14 10.06 -7.90
CA TYR A 258 -5.34 10.70 -9.21
C TYR A 258 -5.34 9.66 -10.33
N TRP A 259 -4.28 8.85 -10.37
CA TRP A 259 -4.03 7.79 -11.32
C TRP A 259 -5.20 6.82 -11.46
N GLY A 260 -5.67 6.27 -10.34
CA GLY A 260 -6.78 5.32 -10.37
C GLY A 260 -8.10 5.96 -10.78
N LYS A 261 -8.36 7.20 -10.35
CA LYS A 261 -9.57 7.94 -10.75
C LYS A 261 -9.61 8.21 -12.25
N LYS A 262 -8.46 8.34 -12.90
CA LYS A 262 -8.35 8.45 -14.36
C LYS A 262 -8.52 7.11 -15.09
N ILE A 263 -8.05 6.00 -14.50
CA ILE A 263 -8.35 4.66 -15.06
C ILE A 263 -9.86 4.41 -15.09
N LEU A 264 -10.60 4.81 -14.05
CA LEU A 264 -12.06 4.76 -14.05
C LEU A 264 -12.67 5.61 -15.18
N GLU A 265 -12.17 6.83 -15.37
CA GLU A 265 -12.64 7.75 -16.42
C GLU A 265 -12.44 7.20 -17.84
N TRP A 266 -11.31 6.54 -18.07
CA TRP A 266 -10.86 6.13 -19.42
C TRP A 266 -11.04 4.64 -19.72
N SER A 267 -11.80 3.94 -18.88
CA SER A 267 -12.14 2.55 -19.09
C SER A 267 -13.59 2.41 -19.57
N PRO A 268 -13.90 1.34 -20.32
CA PRO A 268 -15.23 1.15 -20.89
C PRO A 268 -16.31 0.92 -19.83
N ASN A 269 -15.96 0.43 -18.64
CA ASN A 269 -16.87 0.26 -17.52
C ASN A 269 -16.10 0.17 -16.18
N PRO A 270 -16.79 0.35 -15.04
CA PRO A 270 -16.16 0.33 -13.71
C PRO A 270 -15.46 -0.97 -13.34
N GLN A 271 -15.99 -2.13 -13.75
CA GLN A 271 -15.39 -3.44 -13.48
C GLN A 271 -14.05 -3.58 -14.20
N THR A 272 -14.03 -3.24 -15.50
CA THR A 272 -12.80 -3.24 -16.31
C THR A 272 -11.77 -2.26 -15.74
N ALA A 273 -12.23 -1.10 -15.27
CA ALA A 273 -11.36 -0.13 -14.61
C ALA A 273 -10.75 -0.70 -13.32
N PHE A 274 -11.56 -1.35 -12.49
CA PHE A 274 -11.12 -1.97 -11.23
C PHE A 274 -10.05 -3.04 -11.51
N ASP A 275 -10.32 -3.95 -12.44
CA ASP A 275 -9.40 -5.03 -12.80
C ASP A 275 -8.08 -4.49 -13.34
N ARG A 276 -8.12 -3.48 -14.22
CA ARG A 276 -6.91 -2.83 -14.75
C ARG A 276 -6.11 -2.13 -13.64
N THR A 277 -6.79 -1.40 -12.77
CA THR A 277 -6.17 -0.70 -11.64
C THR A 277 -5.48 -1.70 -10.72
N LEU A 278 -6.17 -2.78 -10.33
CA LEU A 278 -5.62 -3.80 -9.45
C LEU A 278 -4.44 -4.54 -10.09
N HIS A 279 -4.56 -4.87 -11.37
CA HIS A 279 -3.49 -5.52 -12.12
C HIS A 279 -2.21 -4.67 -12.15
N LEU A 280 -2.32 -3.41 -12.55
CA LEU A 280 -1.16 -2.50 -12.65
C LEU A 280 -0.53 -2.25 -11.27
N ASN A 281 -1.36 -2.03 -10.24
CA ASN A 281 -0.91 -1.87 -8.86
C ASN A 281 -0.07 -3.08 -8.39
N ASN A 282 -0.61 -4.29 -8.59
CA ASN A 282 0.03 -5.52 -8.10
C ASN A 282 1.21 -5.98 -8.94
N LYS A 283 1.30 -5.54 -10.19
CA LYS A 283 2.43 -5.84 -11.08
C LYS A 283 3.68 -5.03 -10.70
N TYR A 284 3.53 -3.73 -10.42
CA TYR A 284 4.66 -2.82 -10.34
C TYR A 284 5.00 -2.34 -8.92
N PHE A 285 4.03 -2.18 -8.02
CA PHE A 285 4.36 -1.66 -6.70
C PHE A 285 5.14 -2.67 -5.86
N LEU A 286 6.23 -2.19 -5.25
CA LEU A 286 6.93 -2.89 -4.19
C LEU A 286 6.03 -3.13 -2.96
N ASP A 287 5.06 -2.25 -2.71
CA ASP A 287 4.01 -2.41 -1.69
C ASP A 287 2.67 -2.93 -2.26
N GLY A 288 2.72 -3.53 -3.45
CA GLY A 288 1.62 -4.20 -4.14
C GLY A 288 1.22 -5.53 -3.48
N ARG A 289 0.04 -6.07 -3.81
CA ARG A 289 -0.47 -7.36 -3.28
C ARG A 289 -0.59 -7.40 -1.75
N ASP A 290 -0.83 -6.23 -1.17
CA ASP A 290 -0.97 -5.97 0.26
C ASP A 290 -2.43 -5.64 0.61
N PRO A 291 -2.91 -5.90 1.85
CA PRO A 291 -4.21 -5.39 2.29
C PRO A 291 -4.45 -3.92 1.95
N ASN A 292 -3.44 -3.06 2.14
CA ASN A 292 -3.49 -1.65 1.78
C ASN A 292 -3.69 -1.44 0.29
N SER A 293 -2.97 -2.20 -0.54
CA SER A 293 -3.13 -2.14 -2.00
C SER A 293 -4.56 -2.46 -2.43
N PHE A 294 -5.16 -3.54 -1.94
CA PHE A 294 -6.54 -3.90 -2.27
C PHE A 294 -7.54 -2.82 -1.79
N ALA A 295 -7.40 -2.35 -0.55
CA ALA A 295 -8.29 -1.32 -0.01
C ALA A 295 -8.13 0.04 -0.72
N ASN A 296 -6.91 0.41 -1.12
CA ASN A 296 -6.62 1.66 -1.85
C ASN A 296 -7.20 1.63 -3.27
N VAL A 297 -7.08 0.49 -3.96
CA VAL A 297 -7.77 0.27 -5.24
C VAL A 297 -9.28 0.37 -5.05
N ALA A 298 -9.85 -0.32 -4.06
CA ALA A 298 -11.29 -0.24 -3.81
C ALA A 298 -11.74 1.18 -3.38
N TRP A 299 -10.90 1.95 -2.68
CA TRP A 299 -11.17 3.36 -2.34
C TRP A 299 -11.30 4.23 -3.59
N ILE A 300 -10.56 3.90 -4.66
CA ILE A 300 -10.71 4.59 -5.94
C ILE A 300 -12.16 4.51 -6.45
N PHE A 301 -12.88 3.45 -6.11
CA PHE A 301 -14.26 3.20 -6.51
C PHE A 301 -15.28 3.38 -5.37
N GLY A 302 -14.88 3.96 -4.23
CA GLY A 302 -15.79 4.39 -3.16
C GLY A 302 -15.72 3.61 -1.85
N LEU A 303 -14.87 2.58 -1.72
CA LEU A 303 -14.66 1.93 -0.42
C LEU A 303 -14.11 2.93 0.62
N HIS A 304 -14.65 2.92 1.83
CA HIS A 304 -14.25 3.80 2.94
C HIS A 304 -14.35 5.31 2.69
N ASP A 305 -15.00 5.73 1.59
CA ASP A 305 -15.35 7.12 1.32
C ASP A 305 -16.87 7.30 1.43
N ARG A 306 -17.32 8.54 1.26
CA ARG A 306 -18.72 8.93 1.14
C ARG A 306 -19.07 9.26 -0.30
N GLY A 307 -20.37 9.33 -0.60
CA GLY A 307 -20.86 9.90 -1.84
C GLY A 307 -20.52 11.39 -1.99
N TRP A 308 -20.15 11.78 -3.20
CA TRP A 308 -19.87 13.14 -3.63
C TRP A 308 -20.93 13.63 -4.62
N LYS A 309 -20.79 14.88 -5.09
CA LYS A 309 -21.66 15.42 -6.15
C LYS A 309 -21.57 14.52 -7.38
N GLU A 310 -22.73 14.08 -7.85
CA GLU A 310 -22.89 13.20 -9.00
C GLU A 310 -22.34 13.84 -10.28
N ARG A 311 -21.65 13.03 -11.09
CA ARG A 311 -21.00 13.42 -12.34
C ARG A 311 -21.08 12.28 -13.36
N PRO A 312 -21.09 12.59 -14.67
CA PRO A 312 -20.94 11.58 -15.69
C PRO A 312 -19.71 10.69 -15.44
N VAL A 313 -19.81 9.41 -15.79
CA VAL A 313 -18.82 8.33 -15.60
C VAL A 313 -18.55 7.97 -14.13
N TYR A 314 -18.35 8.94 -13.27
CA TYR A 314 -17.99 8.74 -11.86
C TYR A 314 -19.19 8.43 -10.95
N GLY A 315 -20.40 8.81 -11.37
CA GLY A 315 -21.55 8.90 -10.47
C GLY A 315 -21.18 9.71 -9.22
N LYS A 316 -21.42 9.14 -8.05
CA LYS A 316 -21.15 9.75 -6.73
C LYS A 316 -19.78 9.40 -6.16
N VAL A 317 -18.93 8.66 -6.89
CA VAL A 317 -17.55 8.44 -6.46
C VAL A 317 -16.78 9.77 -6.56
N ARG A 318 -15.81 9.97 -5.65
CA ARG A 318 -15.00 11.20 -5.63
C ARG A 318 -14.37 11.48 -6.99
N TYR A 319 -14.45 12.71 -7.46
CA TYR A 319 -13.78 13.12 -8.69
C TYR A 319 -12.43 13.78 -8.41
N MET A 320 -11.44 13.54 -9.28
CA MET A 320 -10.16 14.25 -9.30
C MET A 320 -9.87 14.75 -10.72
N SER A 321 -9.44 16.01 -10.85
CA SER A 321 -9.17 16.67 -12.13
C SER A 321 -7.73 17.16 -12.18
N GLN A 322 -7.21 17.29 -13.40
CA GLN A 322 -5.91 17.90 -13.67
C GLN A 322 -5.81 19.30 -13.06
N GLY A 323 -6.77 20.19 -13.33
CA GLY A 323 -6.76 21.53 -12.71
C GLY A 323 -6.89 21.52 -11.18
N GLY A 324 -7.41 20.43 -10.59
CA GLY A 324 -7.40 20.23 -9.14
C GLY A 324 -6.03 19.81 -8.59
N LEU A 325 -5.24 19.10 -9.39
CA LEU A 325 -3.85 18.74 -9.11
C LEU A 325 -2.95 19.99 -9.16
N GLU A 326 -3.03 20.74 -10.26
CA GLU A 326 -2.25 21.99 -10.49
C GLU A 326 -2.48 23.06 -9.41
N ARG A 327 -3.68 23.15 -8.84
CA ARG A 327 -3.97 24.10 -7.75
C ARG A 327 -3.38 23.70 -6.40
N LYS A 328 -3.10 22.41 -6.18
CA LYS A 328 -2.72 21.87 -4.87
C LYS A 328 -1.23 21.61 -4.73
N ALA A 329 -0.56 21.34 -5.83
CA ALA A 329 0.82 20.93 -5.89
C ALA A 329 1.44 21.38 -7.23
N ASP A 330 2.70 21.01 -7.47
CA ASP A 330 3.42 21.33 -8.70
C ASP A 330 3.60 20.06 -9.55
N PRO A 331 2.65 19.75 -10.47
CA PRO A 331 2.73 18.53 -11.27
C PRO A 331 3.84 18.58 -12.33
N ASP A 332 4.24 19.77 -12.79
CA ASP A 332 5.37 19.90 -13.73
C ASP A 332 6.69 19.53 -13.05
N ALA A 333 6.93 20.06 -11.84
CA ALA A 333 8.09 19.66 -11.03
C ALA A 333 8.06 18.17 -10.64
N TYR A 334 6.87 17.58 -10.50
CA TYR A 334 6.72 16.15 -10.32
C TYR A 334 7.16 15.35 -11.56
N VAL A 335 6.80 15.77 -12.78
CA VAL A 335 7.29 15.13 -14.01
C VAL A 335 8.83 15.13 -14.03
N GLU A 336 9.46 16.27 -13.76
CA GLU A 336 10.92 16.36 -13.72
C GLU A 336 11.54 15.46 -12.64
N LYS A 337 10.91 15.37 -11.46
CA LYS A 337 11.32 14.47 -10.39
C LYS A 337 11.28 13.01 -10.85
N VAL A 338 10.20 12.60 -11.50
CA VAL A 338 10.04 11.23 -12.01
C VAL A 338 11.09 10.92 -13.08
N ASP A 339 11.37 11.86 -13.98
CA ASP A 339 12.40 11.67 -15.01
C ASP A 339 13.79 11.43 -14.41
N ARG A 340 14.14 12.17 -13.35
CA ARG A 340 15.38 11.95 -12.59
C ARG A 340 15.40 10.57 -11.92
N LEU A 341 14.32 10.21 -11.21
CA LEU A 341 14.23 8.91 -10.53
C LEU A 341 14.31 7.73 -11.50
N ALA A 342 13.69 7.85 -12.68
CA ALA A 342 13.76 6.82 -13.71
C ALA A 342 15.19 6.68 -14.28
N ALA A 343 15.90 7.79 -14.47
CA ALA A 343 17.31 7.75 -14.89
C ALA A 343 18.21 7.11 -13.82
N ASP A 344 17.97 7.41 -12.54
CA ASP A 344 18.69 6.81 -11.42
C ASP A 344 18.41 5.29 -11.32
N ALA A 345 17.16 4.86 -11.54
CA ALA A 345 16.79 3.44 -11.53
C ALA A 345 17.48 2.61 -12.62
N GLN A 346 17.70 3.22 -13.78
CA GLN A 346 18.32 2.58 -14.95
C GLN A 346 19.85 2.69 -14.94
N SER A 347 20.41 3.45 -14.00
CA SER A 347 21.85 3.57 -13.86
C SER A 347 22.45 2.28 -13.27
N PRO A 348 23.60 1.79 -13.80
CA PRO A 348 24.21 0.52 -13.40
C PRO A 348 24.53 0.40 -11.91
#